data_AF-A0A6P0TLC4-F1
#
_entry.id   AF-A0A6P0TLC4-F1
#
_cell.length_a   1.000
_cell.length_b   1.000
_cell.length_c   1.000
_cell.angle_alpha   90.00
_cell.angle_beta   90.00
_cell.angle_gamma   90.00
#
_symmetry.space_group_name_H-M   'P 1'
#
loop_
_entity.id
_entity.type
_entity.pdbx_description
1 polymer ?
#
loop_
_entity_poly.entity_id
_entity_poly.type
_entity_poly.pdbx_seq_one_letter_code
_entity_poly.pdbx_strand_id
1 'polypeptide(L)'
;MEIPIFSDPKTLMKLMSVSRDFLLQRRENCDWIEGVHWFYLDPKQPKSGCRYVTALCLDWLANRDDPEAHKAVLERYLKREGLDRYASVTIDKTLPRLVATSPVPPTVA
;
A
#
# COMPACT_ATOMS: atom_id res chain seq x y z
N MET A 1 -21.04 8.80 -3.61
CA MET A 1 -20.61 7.90 -2.53
C MET A 1 -19.31 8.44 -2.00
N GLU A 2 -19.23 8.71 -0.70
CA GLU A 2 -17.97 9.11 -0.07
C GLU A 2 -17.08 7.86 0.07
N ILE A 3 -15.85 7.94 -0.44
CA ILE A 3 -14.88 6.83 -0.32
C ILE A 3 -14.24 6.96 1.06
N PRO A 4 -14.34 5.93 1.93
CA PRO A 4 -13.72 5.99 3.25
C PRO A 4 -12.19 6.04 3.11
N ILE A 5 -11.53 6.87 3.94
CA ILE A 5 -10.06 6.99 3.93
C ILE A 5 -9.40 5.65 4.22
N PHE A 6 -9.92 4.94 5.24
CA PHE A 6 -9.48 3.60 5.60
C PHE A 6 -10.64 2.61 5.56
N SER A 7 -10.40 1.42 4.99
CA SER A 7 -11.38 0.32 4.92
C SER A 7 -10.92 -0.91 5.69
N ASP A 8 -11.86 -1.62 6.33
CA ASP A 8 -11.62 -3.01 6.71
C ASP A 8 -11.65 -3.93 5.46
N PRO A 9 -11.18 -5.20 5.56
CA PRO A 9 -11.17 -6.12 4.43
C PRO A 9 -12.54 -6.29 3.77
N LYS A 10 -13.64 -6.37 4.54
CA LYS A 10 -14.98 -6.64 3.97
C LYS A 10 -15.47 -5.44 3.16
N THR A 11 -15.23 -4.23 3.66
CA THR A 11 -15.56 -2.99 2.97
C THR A 11 -14.75 -2.86 1.68
N LEU A 12 -13.44 -3.11 1.74
CA LEU A 12 -12.58 -3.02 0.56
C LEU A 12 -12.94 -4.06 -0.52
N MET A 13 -13.23 -5.30 -0.11
CA MET A 13 -13.71 -6.35 -1.03
C MET A 13 -14.95 -5.91 -1.81
N LYS A 14 -15.91 -5.27 -1.13
CA LYS A 14 -17.13 -4.76 -1.78
C LYS A 14 -16.82 -3.62 -2.76
N LEU A 15 -15.97 -2.68 -2.37
CA LEU A 15 -15.60 -1.54 -3.23
C LEU A 15 -14.84 -1.99 -4.48
N MET A 16 -13.97 -2.99 -4.36
CA MET A 16 -13.17 -3.50 -5.46
C MET A 16 -13.86 -4.63 -6.25
N SER A 17 -14.96 -5.18 -5.73
CA SER A 17 -15.60 -6.40 -6.25
C SER A 17 -14.63 -7.59 -6.34
N VAL A 18 -13.80 -7.77 -5.31
CA VAL A 18 -12.77 -8.84 -5.24
C VAL A 18 -12.98 -9.78 -4.05
N SER A 19 -12.35 -10.95 -4.11
CA SER A 19 -12.37 -11.93 -3.02
C SER A 19 -11.41 -11.56 -1.89
N ARG A 20 -11.56 -12.23 -0.74
CA ARG A 20 -10.62 -12.09 0.38
C ARG A 20 -9.23 -12.60 0.01
N ASP A 21 -9.17 -13.69 -0.75
CA ASP A 21 -7.92 -14.31 -1.20
C ASP A 21 -7.14 -13.37 -2.13
N PHE A 22 -7.84 -12.56 -2.92
CA PHE A 22 -7.22 -11.50 -3.71
C PHE A 22 -6.44 -10.52 -2.82
N LEU A 23 -7.04 -10.04 -1.73
CA LEU A 23 -6.37 -9.14 -0.78
C LEU A 23 -5.21 -9.81 -0.06
N LEU A 24 -5.32 -11.10 0.26
CA LEU A 24 -4.23 -11.88 0.87
C LEU A 24 -3.05 -11.99 -0.09
N GLN A 25 -3.29 -12.40 -1.34
CA GLN A 25 -2.26 -12.52 -2.36
C GLN A 25 -1.52 -11.22 -2.60
N ARG A 26 -2.21 -10.06 -2.63
CA ARG A 26 -1.51 -8.77 -2.83
C ARG A 26 -0.54 -8.44 -1.71
N ARG A 27 -0.87 -8.83 -0.47
CA ARG A 27 0.01 -8.67 0.69
C ARG A 27 1.17 -9.66 0.65
N GLU A 28 0.90 -10.93 0.36
CA GLU A 28 1.92 -11.99 0.29
C GLU A 28 2.89 -11.81 -0.88
N ASN A 29 2.41 -11.28 -2.01
CA ASN A 29 3.24 -11.02 -3.18
C ASN A 29 3.98 -9.67 -3.12
N CYS A 30 3.84 -8.90 -2.04
CA CYS A 30 4.41 -7.56 -1.90
C CYS A 30 3.97 -6.59 -3.03
N ASP A 31 2.78 -6.81 -3.62
CA ASP A 31 2.19 -5.83 -4.55
C ASP A 31 1.67 -4.61 -3.77
N TRP A 32 1.26 -4.84 -2.51
CA TRP A 32 0.83 -3.83 -1.56
C TRP A 32 1.78 -3.74 -0.38
N ILE A 33 2.26 -2.54 -0.12
CA ILE A 33 3.28 -2.24 0.89
C ILE A 33 2.61 -2.10 2.27
N GLU A 34 3.13 -2.83 3.26
CA GLU A 34 2.73 -2.65 4.66
C GLU A 34 3.18 -1.28 5.19
N GLY A 35 2.30 -0.59 5.91
CA GLY A 35 2.49 0.79 6.35
C GLY A 35 2.07 1.85 5.32
N VAL A 36 1.80 1.45 4.07
CA VAL A 36 1.37 2.37 2.99
C VAL A 36 0.00 2.00 2.45
N HIS A 37 -0.14 0.82 1.84
CA HIS A 37 -1.43 0.34 1.33
C HIS A 37 -2.28 -0.28 2.42
N TRP A 38 -1.65 -0.90 3.41
CA TRP A 38 -2.33 -1.58 4.51
C TRP A 38 -1.47 -1.59 5.77
N PHE A 39 -2.08 -1.75 6.93
CA PHE A 39 -1.38 -1.88 8.21
C PHE A 39 -2.19 -2.74 9.18
N TYR A 40 -1.51 -3.40 10.11
CA TYR A 40 -2.17 -4.05 11.24
C TYR A 40 -2.72 -2.99 12.22
N LEU A 41 -3.89 -3.27 12.81
CA LEU A 41 -4.44 -2.42 13.86
C LEU A 41 -3.55 -2.43 15.11
N ASP A 42 -2.97 -3.58 15.42
CA ASP A 42 -1.90 -3.74 16.40
C ASP A 42 -0.73 -4.52 15.75
N PRO A 43 0.43 -3.88 15.52
CA PRO A 43 1.61 -4.53 14.96
C PRO A 43 2.11 -5.74 15.76
N LYS A 44 1.85 -5.77 17.08
CA LYS A 44 2.26 -6.87 17.97
C LYS A 44 1.24 -8.01 17.99
N GLN A 45 0.02 -7.78 17.48
CA GLN A 45 -1.06 -8.76 17.46
C GLN A 45 -1.71 -8.83 16.07
N PRO A 46 -1.17 -9.64 15.15
CA PRO A 46 -1.70 -9.78 13.78
C PRO A 46 -3.16 -10.24 13.71
N LYS A 47 -3.67 -10.88 14.77
CA LYS A 47 -5.08 -11.30 14.90
C LYS A 47 -6.05 -10.14 15.11
N SER A 48 -5.56 -8.95 15.50
CA SER A 48 -6.37 -7.74 15.66
C SER A 48 -7.03 -7.28 14.36
N GLY A 49 -6.51 -7.73 13.22
CA GLY A 49 -6.99 -7.36 11.90
C GLY A 49 -6.13 -6.27 11.26
N CYS A 50 -6.51 -5.90 10.04
CA CYS A 50 -5.79 -4.90 9.26
C CYS A 50 -6.75 -3.85 8.70
N ARG A 51 -6.20 -2.68 8.39
CA ARG A 51 -6.86 -1.60 7.65
C ARG A 51 -6.11 -1.36 6.36
N TYR A 52 -6.84 -0.87 5.37
CA TYR A 52 -6.32 -0.53 4.05
C TYR A 52 -6.54 0.93 3.77
N VAL A 53 -5.58 1.57 3.11
CA VAL A 53 -5.76 2.90 2.53
C VAL A 53 -6.57 2.75 1.26
N THR A 54 -7.88 2.98 1.36
CA THR A 54 -8.85 2.62 0.31
C THR A 54 -8.49 3.25 -1.04
N ALA A 55 -8.10 4.53 -1.03
CA ALA A 55 -7.75 5.26 -2.24
C ALA A 55 -6.55 4.63 -2.97
N LEU A 56 -5.51 4.21 -2.25
CA LEU A 56 -4.32 3.59 -2.85
C LEU A 56 -4.62 2.19 -3.37
N CYS A 57 -5.43 1.39 -2.66
CA CYS A 57 -5.82 0.06 -3.12
C CYS A 57 -6.69 0.12 -4.38
N LEU A 58 -7.60 1.10 -4.47
CA LEU A 58 -8.42 1.32 -5.66
C LEU A 58 -7.60 1.85 -6.83
N ASP A 59 -6.69 2.79 -6.56
CA ASP A 59 -5.78 3.32 -7.58
C ASP A 59 -4.87 2.22 -8.14
N TRP A 60 -4.29 1.38 -7.27
CA TRP A 60 -3.50 0.23 -7.69
C TRP A 60 -4.30 -0.68 -8.63
N LEU A 61 -5.58 -0.94 -8.31
CA LEU A 61 -6.41 -1.79 -9.16
C LEU A 61 -6.69 -1.16 -10.53
N ALA A 62 -6.92 0.16 -10.57
CA ALA A 62 -7.16 0.89 -11.80
C ALA A 62 -5.90 1.00 -12.67
N ASN A 63 -4.74 1.13 -12.05
CA ASN A 63 -3.44 1.32 -12.70
C ASN A 63 -2.55 0.06 -12.65
N ARG A 64 -3.11 -1.14 -12.44
CA ARG A 64 -2.31 -2.37 -12.22
C ARG A 64 -1.43 -2.74 -13.42
N ASP A 65 -1.82 -2.31 -14.61
CA ASP A 65 -1.11 -2.53 -15.86
C ASP A 65 -0.17 -1.34 -16.20
N ASP A 66 -0.18 -0.29 -15.37
CA ASP A 66 0.70 0.89 -15.43
C ASP A 66 1.33 1.19 -14.04
N PRO A 67 2.40 0.45 -13.69
CA PRO A 67 3.05 0.57 -12.38
C PRO A 67 3.70 1.94 -12.16
N GLU A 68 4.08 2.66 -13.22
CA GLU A 68 4.63 4.02 -13.13
C GLU A 68 3.55 5.03 -12.75
N ALA A 69 2.35 4.92 -13.34
CA ALA A 69 1.20 5.73 -12.94
C ALA A 69 0.84 5.51 -11.46
N HIS A 70 0.81 4.25 -11.01
CA HIS A 70 0.54 3.95 -9.61
C HIS A 70 1.63 4.51 -8.68
N LYS A 71 2.91 4.40 -9.07
CA LYS A 71 4.03 4.98 -8.31
C LYS A 71 3.88 6.48 -8.12
N ALA A 72 3.53 7.22 -9.18
CA ALA A 72 3.34 8.67 -9.09
C ALA A 72 2.23 9.07 -8.09
N VAL A 73 1.14 8.29 -8.05
CA VAL A 73 0.05 8.49 -7.07
C VAL A 73 0.53 8.21 -5.66
N LEU A 74 1.32 7.15 -5.49
CA LEU A 74 1.85 6.76 -4.18
C LEU A 74 2.87 7.77 -3.65
N GLU A 75 3.77 8.29 -4.48
CA GLU A 75 4.70 9.38 -4.11
C GLU A 75 3.93 10.65 -3.70
N ARG A 76 2.87 11.00 -4.43
CA ARG A 76 2.01 12.14 -4.10
C ARG A 76 1.31 11.94 -2.76
N TYR A 77 0.81 10.73 -2.48
CA TYR A 77 0.21 10.39 -1.20
C TYR A 77 1.21 10.50 -0.06
N LEU A 78 2.39 9.87 -0.19
CA LEU A 78 3.44 9.92 0.83
C LEU A 78 3.87 11.36 1.14
N LYS A 79 4.04 12.20 0.11
CA LYS A 79 4.38 13.61 0.29
C LYS A 79 3.27 14.39 1.00
N ARG A 80 2.01 14.12 0.67
CA ARG A 80 0.85 14.77 1.32
C ARG A 80 0.79 14.44 2.81
N GLU A 81 1.06 13.19 3.17
CA GLU A 81 1.04 12.72 4.56
C GLU A 81 2.37 12.96 5.29
N GLY A 82 3.39 13.54 4.63
CA GLY A 82 4.71 13.81 5.19
C GLY A 82 5.52 12.55 5.54
N LEU A 83 5.22 11.46 4.84
CA LEU A 83 5.82 10.12 4.98
C LEU A 83 6.94 9.86 3.96
N ASP A 84 7.19 10.79 3.04
CA ASP A 84 8.25 10.74 2.02
C ASP A 84 9.65 10.56 2.61
N ARG A 85 9.88 11.03 3.84
CA ARG A 85 11.12 10.83 4.60
C ARG A 85 11.30 9.42 5.19
N TYR A 86 10.25 8.59 5.21
CA TYR A 86 10.26 7.24 5.81
C TYR A 86 10.16 6.12 4.79
N ALA A 87 9.80 6.43 3.54
CA ALA A 87 9.66 5.44 2.48
C ALA A 87 10.07 6.05 1.14
N SER A 88 11.08 5.47 0.48
CA SER A 88 11.33 5.72 -0.93
C SER A 88 10.78 4.57 -1.77
N VAL A 89 10.06 4.92 -2.84
CA VAL A 89 9.31 3.97 -3.67
C VAL A 89 10.12 3.70 -4.92
N THR A 90 10.62 2.47 -5.05
CA THR A 90 11.33 2.04 -6.26
C THR A 90 10.51 1.00 -7.00
N ILE A 91 10.46 1.09 -8.33
CA ILE A 91 9.91 0.02 -9.18
C ILE A 91 11.06 -0.93 -9.48
N ASP A 92 10.96 -2.18 -9.00
CA ASP A 92 11.89 -3.21 -9.39
C ASP A 92 11.68 -3.56 -10.87
N LYS A 93 12.76 -3.60 -11.67
CA LYS A 93 12.68 -3.80 -13.14
C LYS A 93 12.55 -5.27 -13.54
N THR A 94 12.77 -6.19 -12.60
CA THR A 94 12.62 -7.64 -12.80
C THR A 94 11.21 -8.13 -12.53
N LEU A 95 10.46 -7.42 -11.67
CA LEU A 95 9.01 -7.55 -11.46
C LEU A 95 8.48 -6.16 -11.09
N PRO A 96 7.46 -5.59 -11.76
CA PRO A 96 6.96 -4.23 -11.49
C PRO A 96 6.23 -4.15 -10.14
N ARG A 97 6.98 -4.29 -9.06
CA ARG A 97 6.53 -4.28 -7.67
C ARG A 97 7.14 -3.07 -7.00
N LEU A 98 6.34 -2.42 -6.16
CA LEU A 98 6.77 -1.27 -5.38
C LEU A 98 7.46 -1.77 -4.11
N VAL A 99 8.70 -1.34 -3.90
CA VAL A 99 9.43 -1.63 -2.67
C VAL A 99 9.56 -0.34 -1.88
N ALA A 100 9.12 -0.36 -0.62
CA ALA A 100 9.48 0.67 0.34
C ALA A 100 10.87 0.35 0.89
N THR A 101 11.84 1.20 0.60
CA THR A 101 13.13 1.14 1.28
C THR A 101 13.09 2.04 2.50
N SER A 102 13.49 1.49 3.65
CA SER A 102 13.73 2.27 4.86
C SER A 102 14.84 3.28 4.56
N PRO A 103 14.74 4.55 5.00
CA PRO A 103 15.88 5.45 4.93
C PRO A 103 17.04 4.79 5.66
N VAL A 104 18.17 4.62 4.97
CA VAL A 104 19.43 4.29 5.62
C VAL A 104 19.68 5.45 6.59
N PRO A 105 19.71 5.23 7.92
CA PRO A 105 20.06 6.29 8.84
C PRO A 105 21.45 6.79 8.41
N PRO A 106 21.70 8.11 8.36
CA PRO A 106 23.04 8.59 8.07
C PRO A 106 23.98 7.91 9.06
N THR A 107 24.90 7.10 8.55
CA THR A 107 26.02 6.60 9.33
C THR A 107 26.71 7.84 9.88
N VAL A 108 26.53 8.09 11.18
CA VAL A 108 27.28 9.11 11.89
C VAL A 108 28.74 8.69 11.78
N ALA A 109 29.47 9.38 10.91
CA ALA A 109 30.93 9.34 10.82
C ALA A 109 31.50 10.49 11.67
#